data_AF-A0A9P6IAD3-F1
#
_entry.id   AF-A0A9P6IAD3-F1
#
_cell.length_a   1.000
_cell.length_b   1.000
_cell.length_c   1.000
_cell.angle_alpha   90.00
_cell.angle_beta   90.00
_cell.angle_gamma   90.00
#
_symmetry.space_group_name_H-M   'P 1'
#
loop_
_entity.id
_entity.type
_entity.pdbx_description
1 polymer ?
#
loop_
_entity_poly.entity_id
_entity_poly.type
_entity_poly.pdbx_seq_one_letter_code
_entity_poly.pdbx_strand_id
1 'polypeptide(L)'
;MRNIIETAWQSSGALYHTIQSMSAACLSEDFPHLLPLARREHAQAVGLIREQSLLSMNKPAMLLASQLLGHTSSWLNPQNLATDLFRDSNNILRDIVNESGQDSSVSFFSDTMDYWAMLLAYLTDAQKLGDYGQNRSIGPLSAAGSCEPHPYSGISRDTVRLLADIGVLIFQYRKRMSTVKFLAEHDVDVFRAALREARRLERTLLAQHPPDLSRMKDPGDPKTPLKHLELINEAYRCTGLLQLYRVFPDLLNERYAPWDKDQLLRPLPSEAIPTIQERQTWLTKLAMHVLGILREIPFESRTRSAQPFIMVACSSELRRDPHHLRASNNMRGLDVQDSLVVDPASIEVARARKFVLSRLAAYTHILPLRKSRVISELIDQVWAALDGGDNDVYWLDVAYAKNLGTMMG
;
A
#
# COMPACT_ATOMS: atom_id res chain seq x y z
N MET A 1 5.06 3.66 -21.30
CA MET A 1 4.30 4.88 -20.95
C MET A 1 4.74 6.13 -21.74
N ARG A 2 5.96 6.65 -21.54
CA ARG A 2 6.43 7.91 -22.17
C ARG A 2 6.25 7.93 -23.69
N ASN A 3 6.70 6.88 -24.39
CA ASN A 3 6.57 6.77 -25.84
C ASN A 3 5.11 6.83 -26.32
N ILE A 4 4.18 6.21 -25.58
CA ILE A 4 2.74 6.25 -25.90
C ILE A 4 2.21 7.67 -25.72
N ILE A 5 2.58 8.35 -24.63
CA ILE A 5 2.17 9.74 -24.41
C ILE A 5 2.71 10.62 -25.54
N GLU A 6 4.01 10.58 -25.81
CA GLU A 6 4.65 11.43 -26.84
C GLU A 6 4.04 11.23 -28.24
N THR A 7 3.67 9.99 -28.59
CA THR A 7 3.15 9.67 -29.94
C THR A 7 1.63 9.79 -30.06
N ALA A 8 0.88 9.61 -28.98
CA ALA A 8 -0.58 9.45 -29.05
C ALA A 8 -1.37 10.54 -28.32
N TRP A 9 -0.74 11.45 -27.56
CA TRP A 9 -1.51 12.43 -26.77
C TRP A 9 -2.33 13.42 -27.61
N GLN A 10 -1.89 13.74 -28.83
CA GLN A 10 -2.63 14.61 -29.75
C GLN A 10 -3.66 13.86 -30.61
N SER A 11 -3.44 12.56 -30.84
CA SER A 11 -4.27 11.73 -31.71
C SER A 11 -5.32 10.92 -30.93
N SER A 12 -5.16 10.76 -29.62
CA SER A 12 -6.12 10.11 -28.73
C SER A 12 -6.85 11.13 -27.88
N GLY A 13 -8.14 11.35 -28.17
CA GLY A 13 -9.00 12.23 -27.37
C GLY A 13 -9.06 11.81 -25.90
N ALA A 14 -9.08 10.50 -25.62
CA ALA A 14 -9.05 9.98 -24.26
C ALA A 14 -7.78 10.42 -23.50
N LEU A 15 -6.59 10.24 -24.10
CA LEU A 15 -5.33 10.68 -23.47
C LEU A 15 -5.28 12.20 -23.31
N TYR A 16 -5.73 12.95 -24.32
CA TYR A 16 -5.79 14.41 -24.26
C TYR A 16 -6.58 14.88 -23.04
N HIS A 17 -7.84 14.42 -22.90
CA HIS A 17 -8.70 14.81 -21.79
C HIS A 17 -8.19 14.29 -20.43
N THR A 18 -7.56 13.11 -20.38
CA THR A 18 -6.89 12.61 -19.16
C THR A 18 -5.77 13.55 -18.71
N ILE A 19 -4.89 13.99 -19.61
CA ILE A 19 -3.79 14.90 -19.27
C ILE A 19 -4.32 16.26 -18.81
N GLN A 20 -5.36 16.79 -19.47
CA GLN A 20 -6.01 18.04 -19.05
C GLN A 20 -6.64 17.91 -17.65
N SER A 21 -7.33 16.80 -17.38
CA SER A 21 -7.92 16.51 -16.09
C SER A 21 -6.87 16.47 -14.97
N MET A 22 -5.79 15.72 -15.16
CA MET A 22 -4.70 15.60 -14.19
C MET A 22 -4.02 16.95 -13.93
N SER A 23 -3.75 17.71 -14.98
CA SER A 23 -3.11 19.03 -14.87
C SER A 23 -4.00 20.03 -14.13
N ALA A 24 -5.28 20.12 -14.50
CA ALA A 24 -6.24 20.98 -13.84
C ALA A 24 -6.48 20.57 -12.38
N ALA A 25 -6.47 19.27 -12.07
CA ALA A 25 -6.58 18.77 -10.70
C ALA A 25 -5.40 19.21 -9.83
N CYS A 26 -4.17 19.06 -10.31
CA CYS A 26 -2.96 19.52 -9.61
C CYS A 26 -2.99 21.02 -9.34
N LEU A 27 -3.39 21.82 -10.33
CA LEU A 27 -3.44 23.28 -10.21
C LEU A 27 -4.62 23.78 -9.37
N SER A 28 -5.63 22.94 -9.10
CA SER A 28 -6.86 23.37 -8.45
C SER A 28 -6.71 23.72 -6.97
N GLU A 29 -5.62 23.33 -6.31
CA GLU A 29 -5.35 23.79 -4.95
C GLU A 29 -4.99 25.28 -4.92
N ASP A 30 -4.18 25.75 -5.88
CA ASP A 30 -3.82 27.17 -5.99
C ASP A 30 -4.88 27.97 -6.77
N PHE A 31 -5.56 27.32 -7.71
CA PHE A 31 -6.57 27.92 -8.59
C PHE A 31 -7.90 27.14 -8.53
N PRO A 32 -8.74 27.35 -7.49
CA PRO A 32 -9.94 26.53 -7.24
C PRO A 32 -10.95 26.47 -8.39
N HIS A 33 -10.97 27.49 -9.26
CA HIS A 33 -11.83 27.54 -10.45
C HIS A 33 -11.46 26.50 -11.53
N LEU A 34 -10.29 25.86 -11.43
CA LEU A 34 -9.88 24.77 -12.31
C LEU A 34 -10.44 23.41 -11.88
N LEU A 35 -10.98 23.26 -10.66
CA LEU A 35 -11.56 22.00 -10.22
C LEU A 35 -12.77 21.56 -11.07
N PRO A 36 -13.74 22.44 -11.41
CA PRO A 36 -14.81 22.10 -12.36
C PRO A 36 -14.29 21.67 -13.73
N LEU A 37 -13.23 22.32 -14.24
CA LEU A 37 -12.56 21.92 -15.48
C LEU A 37 -12.00 20.50 -15.33
N ALA A 38 -11.22 20.23 -14.28
CA ALA A 38 -10.61 18.92 -14.04
C ALA A 38 -11.66 17.79 -14.04
N ARG A 39 -12.82 18.02 -13.42
CA ARG A 39 -13.96 17.08 -13.39
C ARG A 39 -14.61 16.89 -14.75
N ARG A 40 -14.78 17.96 -15.53
CA ARG A 40 -15.35 17.89 -16.88
C ARG A 40 -14.45 17.09 -17.82
N GLU A 41 -13.16 17.41 -17.84
CA GLU A 41 -12.17 16.69 -18.66
C GLU A 41 -12.07 15.22 -18.23
N HIS A 42 -12.15 14.94 -16.92
CA HIS A 42 -12.23 13.56 -16.42
C HIS A 42 -13.45 12.83 -17.00
N ALA A 43 -14.64 13.42 -16.91
CA ALA A 43 -15.87 12.81 -17.40
C ALA A 43 -15.84 12.58 -18.93
N GLN A 44 -15.27 13.52 -19.69
CA GLN A 44 -15.08 13.38 -21.13
C GLN A 44 -14.13 12.23 -21.47
N ALA A 45 -13.00 12.12 -20.76
CA ALA A 45 -12.05 11.03 -20.96
C ALA A 45 -12.70 9.66 -20.66
N VAL A 46 -13.44 9.55 -19.56
CA VAL A 46 -14.18 8.33 -19.20
C VAL A 46 -15.23 7.97 -20.25
N GLY A 47 -15.98 8.96 -20.76
CA GLY A 47 -16.94 8.77 -21.85
C GLY A 47 -16.28 8.18 -23.10
N LEU A 48 -15.18 8.80 -23.56
CA LEU A 48 -14.42 8.32 -24.72
C LEU A 48 -13.86 6.91 -24.52
N ILE A 49 -13.38 6.59 -23.31
CA ILE A 49 -12.89 5.24 -23.00
C ILE A 49 -14.00 4.20 -23.13
N ARG A 50 -15.19 4.51 -22.61
CA ARG A 50 -16.34 3.60 -22.64
C ARG A 50 -16.95 3.45 -24.04
N GLU A 51 -16.97 4.53 -24.82
CA GLU A 51 -17.52 4.52 -26.18
C GLU A 51 -16.59 3.83 -27.19
N GLN A 52 -15.27 4.01 -27.06
CA GLN A 52 -14.30 3.56 -28.06
C GLN A 52 -13.63 2.22 -27.72
N SER A 53 -13.87 1.62 -26.54
CA SER A 53 -13.13 0.43 -26.06
C SER A 53 -13.25 -0.77 -27.00
N LEU A 54 -14.37 -0.89 -27.70
CA LEU A 54 -14.68 -2.00 -28.61
C LEU A 54 -14.22 -1.76 -30.05
N LEU A 55 -13.97 -0.51 -30.45
CA LEU A 55 -13.77 -0.11 -31.86
C LEU A 55 -12.45 0.62 -32.13
N SER A 56 -11.68 0.94 -31.08
CA SER A 56 -10.45 1.72 -31.22
C SER A 56 -9.29 0.94 -31.81
N MET A 57 -8.65 1.53 -32.82
CA MET A 57 -7.39 1.05 -33.39
C MET A 57 -6.18 1.26 -32.46
N ASN A 58 -6.33 2.00 -31.33
CA ASN A 58 -5.25 2.28 -30.38
C ASN A 58 -5.64 1.92 -28.94
N LYS A 59 -5.96 0.64 -28.72
CA LYS A 59 -6.27 0.09 -27.39
C LYS A 59 -5.18 0.36 -26.32
N PRO A 60 -3.87 0.33 -26.62
CA PRO A 60 -2.83 0.68 -25.63
C PRO A 60 -2.94 2.11 -25.11
N ALA A 61 -3.28 3.09 -25.96
CA ALA A 61 -3.49 4.47 -25.54
C ALA A 61 -4.73 4.61 -24.63
N MET A 62 -5.80 3.88 -24.95
CA MET A 62 -7.01 3.85 -24.12
C MET A 62 -6.78 3.22 -22.75
N LEU A 63 -6.06 2.09 -22.73
CA LEU A 63 -5.72 1.42 -21.47
C LEU A 63 -4.84 2.31 -20.59
N LEU A 64 -3.85 2.98 -21.20
CA LEU A 64 -3.03 3.96 -20.49
C LEU A 64 -3.88 5.12 -19.93
N ALA A 65 -4.79 5.69 -20.74
CA ALA A 65 -5.69 6.75 -20.29
C ALA A 65 -6.55 6.30 -19.11
N SER A 66 -7.11 5.10 -19.19
CA SER A 66 -7.95 4.50 -18.14
C SER A 66 -7.18 4.27 -16.83
N GLN A 67 -5.96 3.72 -16.91
CA GLN A 67 -5.10 3.54 -15.74
C GLN A 67 -4.70 4.87 -15.09
N LEU A 68 -4.31 5.87 -15.89
CA LEU A 68 -3.98 7.20 -15.37
C LEU A 68 -5.17 7.85 -14.67
N LEU A 69 -6.37 7.78 -15.25
CA LEU A 69 -7.60 8.25 -14.59
C LEU A 69 -7.90 7.48 -13.31
N GLY A 70 -7.66 6.16 -13.30
CA GLY A 70 -7.78 5.32 -12.13
C GLY A 70 -6.93 5.81 -10.96
N HIS A 71 -5.63 5.98 -11.18
CA HIS A 71 -4.69 6.46 -10.18
C HIS A 71 -4.93 7.92 -9.74
N THR A 72 -5.57 8.73 -10.58
CA THR A 72 -5.82 10.17 -10.32
C THR A 72 -7.26 10.52 -9.94
N SER A 73 -8.18 9.56 -9.93
CA SER A 73 -9.58 9.79 -9.52
C SER A 73 -9.68 10.33 -8.09
N SER A 74 -8.81 9.84 -7.19
CA SER A 74 -8.67 10.31 -5.82
C SER A 74 -8.18 11.76 -5.70
N TRP A 75 -7.63 12.35 -6.77
CA TRP A 75 -7.20 13.75 -6.79
C TRP A 75 -8.42 14.69 -6.84
N LEU A 76 -9.50 14.27 -7.51
CA LEU A 76 -10.75 15.02 -7.65
C LEU A 76 -11.71 14.80 -6.48
N ASN A 77 -11.74 13.56 -5.99
CA ASN A 77 -12.53 13.13 -4.85
C ASN A 77 -11.74 12.04 -4.09
N PRO A 78 -11.19 12.31 -2.89
CA PRO A 78 -10.33 11.37 -2.17
C PRO A 78 -10.93 9.97 -1.97
N GLN A 79 -12.24 9.88 -1.74
CA GLN A 79 -12.94 8.61 -1.54
C GLN A 79 -13.21 7.83 -2.84
N ASN A 80 -12.93 8.42 -4.01
CA ASN A 80 -13.06 7.72 -5.28
C ASN A 80 -11.84 6.82 -5.53
N LEU A 81 -12.01 5.54 -5.21
CA LEU A 81 -11.02 4.48 -5.45
C LEU A 81 -11.01 3.96 -6.90
N ALA A 82 -11.90 4.45 -7.77
CA ALA A 82 -11.93 4.13 -9.21
C ALA A 82 -12.06 2.63 -9.53
N THR A 83 -12.84 1.89 -8.73
CA THR A 83 -13.02 0.44 -8.94
C THR A 83 -13.73 0.10 -10.26
N ASP A 84 -14.57 1.00 -10.75
CA ASP A 84 -15.20 0.89 -12.07
C ASP A 84 -14.16 0.99 -13.19
N LEU A 85 -13.29 2.00 -13.15
CA LEU A 85 -12.18 2.13 -14.11
C LEU A 85 -11.18 0.99 -14.01
N PHE A 86 -10.95 0.43 -12.82
CA PHE A 86 -10.11 -0.75 -12.65
C PHE A 86 -10.68 -1.96 -13.41
N ARG A 87 -12.00 -2.18 -13.30
CA ARG A 87 -12.69 -3.25 -14.02
C ARG A 87 -12.71 -3.01 -15.53
N ASP A 88 -13.01 -1.78 -15.96
CA ASP A 88 -12.99 -1.39 -17.36
C ASP A 88 -11.59 -1.62 -17.97
N SER A 89 -10.53 -1.28 -17.22
CA SER A 89 -9.13 -1.51 -17.63
C SER A 89 -8.77 -2.99 -17.72
N ASN A 90 -9.25 -3.82 -16.81
CA ASN A 90 -9.04 -5.28 -16.88
C ASN A 90 -9.71 -5.90 -18.11
N ASN A 91 -10.90 -5.42 -18.48
CA ASN A 91 -11.60 -5.88 -19.69
C ASN A 91 -10.80 -5.51 -20.95
N ILE A 92 -10.38 -4.23 -21.05
CA ILE A 92 -9.55 -3.76 -22.18
C ILE A 92 -8.24 -4.56 -22.26
N LEU A 93 -7.56 -4.81 -21.13
CA LEU A 93 -6.32 -5.58 -21.10
C LEU A 93 -6.55 -7.03 -21.56
N ARG A 94 -7.63 -7.68 -21.12
CA ARG A 94 -7.98 -9.03 -21.57
C ARG A 94 -8.23 -9.09 -23.08
N ASP A 95 -8.92 -8.10 -23.63
CA ASP A 95 -9.19 -8.04 -25.06
C ASP A 95 -7.89 -7.89 -25.86
N ILE A 96 -6.97 -7.04 -25.40
CA ILE A 96 -5.64 -6.90 -26.02
C ILE A 96 -4.87 -8.23 -25.98
N VAL A 97 -4.86 -8.91 -24.82
CA VAL A 97 -4.17 -10.22 -24.65
C VAL A 97 -4.74 -11.26 -25.62
N ASN A 98 -6.06 -11.30 -25.77
CA ASN A 98 -6.75 -12.25 -26.64
C ASN A 98 -6.48 -11.99 -28.13
N GLU A 99 -6.35 -10.72 -28.54
CA GLU A 99 -6.13 -10.34 -29.94
C GLU A 99 -4.66 -10.42 -30.38
N SER A 100 -3.73 -10.00 -29.52
CA SER A 100 -2.33 -9.77 -29.89
C SER A 100 -1.33 -10.74 -29.25
N GLY A 101 -1.80 -11.64 -28.38
CA GLY A 101 -0.92 -12.50 -27.58
C GLY A 101 -0.17 -11.73 -26.49
N GLN A 102 0.87 -12.35 -25.93
CA GLN A 102 1.59 -11.80 -24.78
C GLN A 102 2.92 -11.15 -25.23
N ASP A 103 2.89 -9.83 -25.46
CA ASP A 103 4.07 -9.01 -25.75
C ASP A 103 4.48 -8.16 -24.53
N SER A 104 5.68 -7.58 -24.58
CA SER A 104 6.27 -6.65 -23.61
C SER A 104 5.33 -5.51 -23.17
N SER A 105 4.58 -4.92 -24.11
CA SER A 105 3.58 -3.88 -23.82
C SER A 105 2.46 -4.40 -22.91
N VAL A 106 1.98 -5.61 -23.17
CA VAL A 106 0.96 -6.29 -22.36
C VAL A 106 1.50 -6.60 -20.96
N SER A 107 2.77 -7.02 -20.85
CA SER A 107 3.41 -7.23 -19.55
C SER A 107 3.47 -5.93 -18.73
N PHE A 108 3.85 -4.80 -19.34
CA PHE A 108 3.87 -3.49 -18.68
C PHE A 108 2.50 -3.13 -18.09
N PHE A 109 1.44 -3.26 -18.88
CA PHE A 109 0.09 -2.94 -18.41
C PHE A 109 -0.39 -3.91 -17.33
N SER A 110 -0.04 -5.20 -17.45
CA SER A 110 -0.37 -6.22 -16.46
C SER A 110 0.30 -5.94 -15.10
N ASP A 111 1.57 -5.53 -15.12
CA ASP A 111 2.32 -5.13 -13.92
C ASP A 111 1.75 -3.85 -13.27
N THR A 112 1.28 -2.90 -14.10
CA THR A 112 0.58 -1.70 -13.62
C THR A 112 -0.74 -2.07 -12.94
N MET A 113 -1.51 -3.00 -13.51
CA MET A 113 -2.76 -3.48 -12.89
C MET A 113 -2.50 -4.19 -11.56
N ASP A 114 -1.40 -4.93 -11.42
CA ASP A 114 -1.04 -5.56 -10.14
C ASP A 114 -0.76 -4.53 -9.04
N TYR A 115 -0.06 -3.45 -9.38
CA TYR A 115 0.16 -2.34 -8.44
C TYR A 115 -1.15 -1.63 -8.08
N TRP A 116 -2.02 -1.36 -9.05
CA TRP A 116 -3.32 -0.75 -8.75
C TRP A 116 -4.17 -1.67 -7.86
N ALA A 117 -4.20 -2.97 -8.14
CA ALA A 117 -4.89 -3.94 -7.30
C ALA A 117 -4.36 -3.94 -5.86
N MET A 118 -3.04 -3.87 -5.67
CA MET A 118 -2.43 -3.74 -4.33
C MET A 118 -2.97 -2.54 -3.56
N LEU A 119 -3.10 -1.37 -4.20
CA LEU A 119 -3.64 -0.16 -3.57
C LEU A 119 -5.13 -0.28 -3.22
N LEU A 120 -5.88 -1.07 -3.99
CA LEU A 120 -7.31 -1.30 -3.79
C LEU A 120 -7.61 -2.41 -2.77
N ALA A 121 -6.73 -3.40 -2.66
CA ALA A 121 -6.98 -4.66 -1.94
C ALA A 121 -7.40 -4.47 -0.49
N TYR A 122 -6.86 -3.45 0.18
CA TYR A 122 -7.18 -3.14 1.56
C TYR A 122 -8.42 -2.25 1.71
N LEU A 123 -8.87 -1.55 0.67
CA LEU A 123 -9.92 -0.53 0.81
C LEU A 123 -11.21 -0.89 0.07
N THR A 124 -11.23 -2.01 -0.65
CA THR A 124 -12.34 -2.42 -1.50
C THR A 124 -12.67 -3.89 -1.36
N ASP A 125 -13.95 -4.19 -1.53
CA ASP A 125 -14.41 -5.57 -1.59
C ASP A 125 -13.80 -6.29 -2.80
N ALA A 126 -13.42 -7.55 -2.65
CA ALA A 126 -12.86 -8.33 -3.75
C ALA A 126 -13.79 -8.44 -4.95
N GLN A 127 -15.11 -8.38 -4.75
CA GLN A 127 -16.07 -8.32 -5.86
C GLN A 127 -15.86 -7.08 -6.75
N LYS A 128 -15.33 -5.98 -6.18
CA LYS A 128 -14.99 -4.77 -6.93
C LYS A 128 -13.70 -4.93 -7.74
N LEU A 129 -12.82 -5.86 -7.35
CA LEU A 129 -11.64 -6.25 -8.14
C LEU A 129 -12.01 -7.17 -9.32
N GLY A 130 -13.25 -7.67 -9.40
CA GLY A 130 -13.71 -8.53 -10.48
C GLY A 130 -12.93 -9.85 -10.54
N ASP A 131 -12.56 -10.28 -11.75
CA ASP A 131 -11.81 -11.52 -11.97
C ASP A 131 -10.29 -11.36 -11.73
N TYR A 132 -9.86 -10.25 -11.11
CA TYR A 132 -8.45 -10.02 -10.81
C TYR A 132 -7.90 -11.18 -9.97
N GLY A 133 -6.92 -11.89 -10.53
CA GLY A 133 -6.25 -13.04 -9.89
C GLY A 133 -6.77 -14.43 -10.26
N GLN A 134 -7.92 -14.56 -10.94
CA GLN A 134 -8.49 -15.90 -11.27
C GLN A 134 -7.73 -16.65 -12.37
N ASN A 135 -7.06 -15.94 -13.29
CA ASN A 135 -6.30 -16.53 -14.41
C ASN A 135 -4.77 -16.43 -14.21
N ARG A 136 -4.29 -16.48 -12.97
CA ARG A 136 -2.84 -16.50 -12.72
C ARG A 136 -2.29 -17.86 -13.12
N SER A 137 -1.49 -17.91 -14.18
CA SER A 137 -0.71 -19.11 -14.50
C SER A 137 0.21 -19.43 -13.32
N ILE A 138 -0.07 -20.54 -12.63
CA ILE A 138 0.83 -21.13 -11.64
C ILE A 138 1.94 -21.82 -12.43
N GLY A 139 2.90 -21.03 -12.89
CA GLY A 139 4.05 -21.51 -13.65
C GLY A 139 5.26 -20.60 -13.40
N PRO A 140 6.49 -21.10 -13.59
CA PRO A 140 7.68 -20.27 -13.47
C PRO A 140 7.57 -19.11 -14.47
N LEU A 141 7.74 -17.88 -13.98
CA LEU A 141 7.86 -16.69 -14.83
C LEU A 141 8.96 -16.94 -15.85
N SER A 142 8.67 -16.70 -17.13
CA SER A 142 9.59 -16.97 -18.23
C SER A 142 10.93 -16.26 -17.99
N ALA A 143 11.93 -17.04 -17.60
CA ALA A 143 13.29 -16.58 -17.36
C ALA A 143 14.01 -16.44 -18.70
N ALA A 144 13.76 -15.36 -19.43
CA ALA A 144 14.53 -15.04 -20.63
C ALA A 144 14.42 -13.55 -20.98
N GLY A 145 15.11 -12.70 -20.23
CA GLY A 145 15.26 -11.29 -20.57
C GLY A 145 15.90 -10.49 -19.46
N SER A 146 16.65 -9.46 -19.84
CA SER A 146 17.10 -8.42 -18.91
C SER A 146 15.86 -7.78 -18.26
N CYS A 147 15.74 -7.91 -16.94
CA CYS A 147 14.60 -7.44 -16.17
C CYS A 147 14.74 -5.92 -15.96
N GLU A 148 13.99 -5.15 -16.74
CA GLU A 148 13.87 -3.71 -16.54
C GLU A 148 12.92 -3.45 -15.36
N PRO A 149 13.30 -2.62 -14.37
CA PRO A 149 12.40 -2.27 -13.29
C PRO A 149 11.14 -1.57 -13.82
N HIS A 150 9.98 -2.00 -13.33
CA HIS A 150 8.72 -1.42 -13.72
C HIS A 150 8.44 -0.14 -12.91
N PRO A 151 7.94 0.96 -13.51
CA PRO A 151 7.73 2.23 -12.81
C PRO A 151 6.80 2.18 -11.58
N TYR A 152 5.87 1.22 -11.56
CA TYR A 152 4.90 1.06 -10.46
C TYR A 152 5.27 -0.09 -9.52
N SER A 153 5.59 -1.26 -10.06
CA SER A 153 5.86 -2.48 -9.29
C SER A 153 7.34 -2.65 -8.93
N GLY A 154 8.20 -1.74 -9.38
CA GLY A 154 9.62 -1.74 -9.10
C GLY A 154 10.31 -2.98 -9.66
N ILE A 155 11.09 -3.63 -8.81
CA ILE A 155 11.98 -4.74 -9.20
C ILE A 155 11.37 -6.13 -8.96
N SER A 156 10.23 -6.20 -8.27
CA SER A 156 9.56 -7.47 -7.95
C SER A 156 8.05 -7.31 -8.04
N ARG A 157 7.52 -7.73 -9.20
CA ARG A 157 6.08 -7.88 -9.41
C ARG A 157 5.44 -8.83 -8.40
N ASP A 158 6.15 -9.88 -8.01
CA ASP A 158 5.62 -10.91 -7.11
C ASP A 158 5.37 -10.35 -5.71
N THR A 159 6.24 -9.46 -5.21
CA THR A 159 6.02 -8.81 -3.91
C THR A 159 4.74 -7.96 -3.91
N VAL A 160 4.50 -7.23 -5.00
CA VAL A 160 3.29 -6.41 -5.18
C VAL A 160 2.03 -7.27 -5.21
N ARG A 161 2.07 -8.39 -5.95
CA ARG A 161 0.97 -9.36 -6.00
C ARG A 161 0.69 -9.99 -4.63
N LEU A 162 1.74 -10.38 -3.89
CA LEU A 162 1.60 -10.91 -2.54
C LEU A 162 0.94 -9.89 -1.61
N LEU A 163 1.34 -8.61 -1.69
CA LEU A 163 0.68 -7.56 -0.92
C LEU A 163 -0.79 -7.38 -1.28
N ALA A 164 -1.14 -7.50 -2.57
CA ALA A 164 -2.54 -7.47 -3.02
C ALA A 164 -3.33 -8.65 -2.44
N ASP A 165 -2.78 -9.87 -2.51
CA ASP A 165 -3.43 -11.08 -1.97
C ASP A 165 -3.63 -10.99 -0.45
N ILE A 166 -2.61 -10.48 0.27
CA ILE A 166 -2.69 -10.23 1.72
C ILE A 166 -3.78 -9.19 2.02
N GLY A 167 -3.85 -8.11 1.23
CA GLY A 167 -4.87 -7.08 1.40
C GLY A 167 -6.29 -7.62 1.21
N VAL A 168 -6.51 -8.40 0.17
CA VAL A 168 -7.80 -9.05 -0.09
C VAL A 168 -8.18 -9.97 1.07
N LEU A 169 -7.25 -10.83 1.51
CA LEU A 169 -7.48 -11.75 2.63
C LEU A 169 -7.86 -10.99 3.91
N ILE A 170 -7.06 -9.98 4.28
CA ILE A 170 -7.26 -9.20 5.50
C ILE A 170 -8.56 -8.42 5.44
N PHE A 171 -8.83 -7.71 4.34
CA PHE A 171 -10.04 -6.90 4.22
C PHE A 171 -11.29 -7.76 4.30
N GLN A 172 -11.35 -8.86 3.55
CA GLN A 172 -12.48 -9.79 3.60
C GLN A 172 -12.68 -10.38 4.99
N TYR A 173 -11.61 -10.86 5.62
CA TYR A 173 -11.65 -11.46 6.95
C TYR A 173 -12.17 -10.45 7.99
N ARG A 174 -11.57 -9.26 8.07
CA ARG A 174 -11.95 -8.24 9.05
C ARG A 174 -13.36 -7.70 8.80
N LYS A 175 -13.72 -7.41 7.55
CA LYS A 175 -15.06 -6.95 7.18
C LYS A 175 -16.13 -7.97 7.57
N ARG A 176 -15.86 -9.26 7.38
CA ARG A 176 -16.79 -10.30 7.81
C ARG A 176 -16.88 -10.37 9.33
N MET A 177 -15.73 -10.46 10.00
CA MET A 177 -15.68 -10.63 11.45
C MET A 177 -16.27 -9.42 12.20
N SER A 178 -16.24 -8.22 11.63
CA SER A 178 -16.90 -7.05 12.22
C SER A 178 -18.43 -7.15 12.27
N THR A 179 -19.04 -8.03 11.48
CA THR A 179 -20.50 -8.28 11.49
C THR A 179 -20.92 -9.43 12.40
N VAL A 180 -19.96 -10.24 12.87
CA VAL A 180 -20.22 -11.42 13.70
C VAL A 180 -20.48 -10.98 15.15
N LYS A 181 -21.71 -11.17 15.64
CA LYS A 181 -22.07 -10.91 17.05
C LYS A 181 -21.80 -12.10 17.97
N PHE A 182 -22.05 -13.30 17.46
CA PHE A 182 -21.84 -14.56 18.17
C PHE A 182 -21.12 -15.51 17.22
N LEU A 183 -20.07 -16.18 17.72
CA LEU A 183 -19.27 -17.09 16.92
C LEU A 183 -20.07 -18.36 16.63
N ALA A 184 -20.33 -18.64 15.34
CA ALA A 184 -20.91 -19.89 14.89
C ALA A 184 -19.83 -20.84 14.31
N GLU A 185 -20.17 -22.11 14.11
CA GLU A 185 -19.26 -23.10 13.51
C GLU A 185 -18.73 -22.64 12.14
N HIS A 186 -19.59 -22.03 11.31
CA HIS A 186 -19.18 -21.48 10.02
C HIS A 186 -18.13 -20.36 10.14
N ASP A 187 -18.10 -19.62 11.24
CA ASP A 187 -17.11 -18.55 11.46
C ASP A 187 -15.77 -19.13 11.84
N VAL A 188 -15.77 -20.23 12.60
CA VAL A 188 -14.57 -20.99 12.92
C VAL A 188 -13.96 -21.57 11.64
N ASP A 189 -14.76 -22.12 10.74
CA ASP A 189 -14.27 -22.65 9.47
C ASP A 189 -13.66 -21.56 8.58
N VAL A 190 -14.27 -20.37 8.58
CA VAL A 190 -13.76 -19.24 7.83
C VAL A 190 -12.48 -18.68 8.42
N PHE A 191 -12.39 -18.60 9.75
CA PHE A 191 -11.13 -18.30 10.43
C PHE A 191 -10.05 -19.31 10.07
N ARG A 192 -10.34 -20.62 10.11
CA ARG A 192 -9.38 -21.67 9.75
C ARG A 192 -8.93 -21.57 8.29
N ALA A 193 -9.84 -21.28 7.37
CA ALA A 193 -9.53 -21.09 5.96
C ALA A 193 -8.63 -19.85 5.76
N ALA A 194 -9.00 -18.73 6.37
CA ALA A 194 -8.21 -17.50 6.31
C ALA A 194 -6.81 -17.68 6.90
N LEU A 195 -6.69 -18.37 8.04
CA LEU A 195 -5.42 -18.66 8.69
C LEU A 195 -4.52 -19.58 7.84
N ARG A 196 -5.09 -20.59 7.15
CA ARG A 196 -4.34 -21.44 6.21
C ARG A 196 -3.77 -20.62 5.06
N GLU A 197 -4.55 -19.70 4.51
CA GLU A 197 -4.12 -18.83 3.43
C GLU A 197 -3.07 -17.82 3.90
N ALA A 198 -3.24 -17.25 5.10
CA ALA A 198 -2.25 -16.39 5.75
C ALA A 198 -0.89 -17.11 5.88
N ARG A 199 -0.88 -18.35 6.37
CA ARG A 199 0.36 -19.16 6.46
C ARG A 199 0.97 -19.44 5.08
N ARG A 200 0.16 -19.59 4.03
CA ARG A 200 0.67 -19.76 2.66
C ARG A 200 1.38 -18.50 2.18
N LEU A 201 0.73 -17.34 2.32
CA LEU A 201 1.27 -16.04 1.94
C LEU A 201 2.54 -15.70 2.73
N GLU A 202 2.55 -15.96 4.04
CA GLU A 202 3.72 -15.78 4.90
C GLU A 202 4.91 -16.61 4.39
N ARG A 203 4.73 -17.92 4.18
CA ARG A 203 5.80 -18.79 3.66
C ARG A 203 6.34 -18.28 2.32
N THR A 204 5.46 -17.81 1.43
CA THR A 204 5.90 -17.25 0.14
C THR A 204 6.72 -15.98 0.35
N LEU A 205 6.31 -15.05 1.21
CA LEU A 205 7.10 -13.86 1.55
C LEU A 205 8.46 -14.23 2.16
N LEU A 206 8.52 -15.21 3.06
CA LEU A 206 9.79 -15.63 3.69
C LEU A 206 10.73 -16.34 2.69
N ALA A 207 10.19 -17.08 1.73
CA ALA A 207 10.96 -17.78 0.71
C ALA A 207 11.49 -16.87 -0.42
N GLN A 208 11.03 -15.61 -0.50
CA GLN A 208 11.54 -14.67 -1.49
C GLN A 208 13.03 -14.37 -1.26
N HIS A 209 13.78 -14.39 -2.36
CA HIS A 209 15.19 -13.99 -2.38
C HIS A 209 15.29 -12.58 -2.97
N PRO A 210 16.20 -11.72 -2.47
CA PRO A 210 16.46 -10.43 -3.09
C PRO A 210 16.82 -10.62 -4.57
N PRO A 211 16.23 -9.84 -5.49
CA PRO A 211 16.59 -9.92 -6.90
C PRO A 211 18.05 -9.52 -7.09
N ASP A 212 18.77 -10.26 -7.94
CA ASP A 212 20.15 -9.98 -8.28
C ASP A 212 20.24 -8.67 -9.10
N LEU A 213 20.65 -7.59 -8.43
CA LEU A 213 20.75 -6.26 -9.03
C LEU A 213 21.71 -6.22 -10.23
N SER A 214 22.69 -7.14 -10.31
CA SER A 214 23.63 -7.20 -11.43
C SER A 214 22.96 -7.59 -12.76
N ARG A 215 21.79 -8.23 -12.69
CA ARG A 215 21.00 -8.68 -13.86
C ARG A 215 19.95 -7.65 -14.29
N MET A 216 19.74 -6.60 -13.50
CA MET A 216 18.74 -5.58 -13.78
C MET A 216 19.31 -4.39 -14.53
N LYS A 217 18.53 -3.86 -15.47
CA LYS A 217 18.85 -2.61 -16.14
C LYS A 217 18.68 -1.45 -15.16
N ASP A 218 19.64 -0.54 -15.17
CA ASP A 218 19.48 0.74 -14.50
C ASP A 218 18.32 1.51 -15.15
N PRO A 219 17.34 2.02 -14.37
CA PRO A 219 16.24 2.81 -14.90
C PRO A 219 16.67 4.15 -15.54
N GLY A 220 17.93 4.58 -15.35
CA GLY A 220 18.46 5.81 -15.91
C GLY A 220 17.96 7.08 -15.22
N ASP A 221 17.23 6.94 -14.11
CA ASP A 221 16.78 8.05 -13.27
C ASP A 221 17.76 8.25 -12.09
N PRO A 222 18.56 9.34 -12.08
CA PRO A 222 19.50 9.59 -10.99
C PRO A 222 18.81 9.80 -9.62
N LYS A 223 17.51 10.13 -9.61
CA LYS A 223 16.73 10.24 -8.37
C LYS A 223 16.11 8.90 -7.93
N THR A 224 16.16 7.88 -8.77
CA THR A 224 15.58 6.56 -8.49
C THR A 224 16.53 5.44 -8.92
N PRO A 225 17.74 5.39 -8.36
CA PRO A 225 18.66 4.27 -8.59
C PRO A 225 18.04 2.94 -8.13
N LEU A 226 18.56 1.83 -8.67
CA LEU A 226 18.12 0.47 -8.32
C LEU A 226 18.10 0.22 -6.81
N LYS A 227 19.04 0.80 -6.06
CA LYS A 227 19.08 0.67 -4.60
C LYS A 227 17.80 1.16 -3.92
N HIS A 228 17.20 2.25 -4.41
CA HIS A 228 15.95 2.75 -3.82
C HIS A 228 14.78 1.80 -4.10
N LEU A 229 14.77 1.14 -5.27
CA LEU A 229 13.76 0.15 -5.61
C LEU A 229 13.92 -1.14 -4.81
N GLU A 230 15.16 -1.54 -4.50
CA GLU A 230 15.47 -2.64 -3.59
C GLU A 230 14.93 -2.37 -2.18
N LEU A 231 15.19 -1.16 -1.64
CA LEU A 231 14.68 -0.75 -0.34
C LEU A 231 13.14 -0.75 -0.30
N ILE A 232 12.47 -0.25 -1.34
CA ILE A 232 11.00 -0.30 -1.41
C ILE A 232 10.49 -1.74 -1.46
N ASN A 233 11.12 -2.60 -2.25
CA ASN A 233 10.73 -4.00 -2.33
C ASN A 233 10.85 -4.71 -0.97
N GLU A 234 11.94 -4.47 -0.25
CA GLU A 234 12.13 -5.01 1.10
C GLU A 234 11.11 -4.42 2.09
N ALA A 235 10.85 -3.11 2.02
CA ALA A 235 9.83 -2.46 2.84
C ALA A 235 8.43 -3.04 2.58
N TYR A 236 8.08 -3.33 1.33
CA TYR A 236 6.84 -4.01 0.96
C TYR A 236 6.75 -5.42 1.54
N ARG A 237 7.82 -6.20 1.43
CA ARG A 237 7.88 -7.56 2.00
C ARG A 237 7.66 -7.54 3.52
N CYS A 238 8.38 -6.68 4.24
CA CYS A 238 8.24 -6.52 5.68
C CYS A 238 6.88 -5.94 6.09
N THR A 239 6.30 -5.06 5.28
CA THR A 239 4.94 -4.55 5.47
C THR A 239 3.90 -5.67 5.36
N GLY A 240 4.04 -6.56 4.37
CA GLY A 240 3.15 -7.72 4.23
C GLY A 240 3.18 -8.63 5.45
N LEU A 241 4.37 -8.92 5.97
CA LEU A 241 4.54 -9.66 7.22
C LEU A 241 3.89 -8.94 8.42
N LEU A 242 4.12 -7.63 8.55
CA LEU A 242 3.52 -6.81 9.61
C LEU A 242 1.98 -6.90 9.59
N GLN A 243 1.36 -6.78 8.41
CA GLN A 243 -0.09 -6.86 8.27
C GLN A 243 -0.60 -8.27 8.62
N LEU A 244 0.08 -9.33 8.16
CA LEU A 244 -0.28 -10.71 8.47
C LEU A 244 -0.21 -10.99 9.98
N TYR A 245 0.89 -10.65 10.65
CA TYR A 245 1.05 -10.90 12.08
C TYR A 245 0.10 -10.08 12.94
N ARG A 246 -0.27 -8.87 12.51
CA ARG A 246 -1.25 -8.04 13.21
C ARG A 246 -2.64 -8.66 13.19
N VAL A 247 -3.05 -9.24 12.06
CA VAL A 247 -4.41 -9.77 11.85
C VAL A 247 -4.53 -11.25 12.22
N PHE A 248 -3.49 -12.03 12.00
CA PHE A 248 -3.40 -13.46 12.30
C PHE A 248 -2.25 -13.69 13.28
N PRO A 249 -2.48 -13.43 14.57
CA PRO A 249 -1.40 -13.36 15.55
C PRO A 249 -0.82 -14.76 15.88
N ASP A 250 -1.50 -15.84 15.48
CA ASP A 250 -1.00 -17.22 15.45
C ASP A 250 0.28 -17.37 14.60
N LEU A 251 0.40 -16.66 13.47
CA LEU A 251 1.59 -16.73 12.62
C LEU A 251 2.83 -16.26 13.37
N LEU A 252 2.71 -15.15 14.12
CA LEU A 252 3.81 -14.67 14.94
C LEU A 252 4.09 -15.61 16.11
N ASN A 253 3.07 -16.19 16.75
CA ASN A 253 3.25 -17.16 17.83
C ASN A 253 4.06 -18.39 17.37
N GLU A 254 3.79 -18.90 16.17
CA GLU A 254 4.44 -20.08 15.58
C GLU A 254 5.94 -19.87 15.34
N ARG A 255 6.41 -18.62 15.30
CA ARG A 255 7.78 -18.24 14.99
C ARG A 255 8.39 -17.25 15.98
N TYR A 256 7.76 -17.08 17.14
CA TYR A 256 8.18 -16.04 18.07
C TYR A 256 9.59 -16.33 18.60
N ALA A 257 10.45 -15.34 18.42
CA ALA A 257 11.75 -15.22 19.06
C ALA A 257 11.93 -13.75 19.48
N PRO A 258 12.78 -13.46 20.47
CA PRO A 258 13.16 -12.09 20.80
C PRO A 258 13.61 -11.33 19.55
N TRP A 259 13.24 -10.05 19.47
CA TRP A 259 13.48 -9.25 18.27
C TRP A 259 14.95 -9.24 17.85
N ASP A 260 15.22 -9.73 16.65
CA ASP A 260 16.48 -9.62 15.95
C ASP A 260 16.22 -9.31 14.46
N LYS A 261 16.72 -8.16 14.00
CA LYS A 261 16.53 -7.70 12.62
C LYS A 261 17.16 -8.66 11.61
N ASP A 262 18.26 -9.31 11.96
CA ASP A 262 19.05 -10.15 11.04
C ASP A 262 18.41 -11.54 10.86
N GLN A 263 17.45 -11.88 11.73
CA GLN A 263 16.69 -13.12 11.72
C GLN A 263 15.24 -12.95 11.28
N LEU A 264 14.77 -11.71 11.07
CA LEU A 264 13.37 -11.38 10.75
C LEU A 264 12.76 -12.23 9.62
N LEU A 265 13.53 -12.39 8.53
CA LEU A 265 13.10 -13.12 7.34
C LEU A 265 13.43 -14.62 7.38
N ARG A 266 14.04 -15.11 8.46
CA ARG A 266 14.36 -16.53 8.62
C ARG A 266 13.16 -17.29 9.20
N PRO A 267 12.73 -18.41 8.61
CA PRO A 267 11.63 -19.21 9.13
C PRO A 267 12.09 -20.05 10.35
N LEU A 268 12.29 -19.39 11.49
CA LEU A 268 12.67 -20.03 12.75
C LEU A 268 11.43 -20.53 13.51
N PRO A 269 11.51 -21.69 14.19
CA PRO A 269 10.44 -22.15 15.07
C PRO A 269 10.32 -21.24 16.30
N SER A 270 9.14 -21.23 16.91
CA SER A 270 8.88 -20.52 18.16
C SER A 270 9.81 -20.99 19.30
N GLU A 271 10.42 -20.03 20.00
CA GLU A 271 11.19 -20.26 21.22
C GLU A 271 10.28 -20.29 22.47
N ALA A 272 9.18 -19.54 22.44
CA ALA A 272 8.23 -19.41 23.55
C ALA A 272 6.87 -18.87 23.07
N ILE A 273 5.83 -19.04 23.88
CA ILE A 273 4.52 -18.42 23.63
C ILE A 273 4.59 -16.96 24.11
N PRO A 274 4.50 -15.95 23.21
CA PRO A 274 4.62 -14.56 23.62
C PRO A 274 3.38 -14.06 24.34
N THR A 275 3.61 -13.26 25.37
CA THR A 275 2.58 -12.43 26.00
C THR A 275 2.03 -11.39 25.01
N ILE A 276 0.91 -10.75 25.36
CA ILE A 276 0.33 -9.67 24.56
C ILE A 276 1.34 -8.51 24.41
N GLN A 277 2.01 -8.12 25.49
CA GLN A 277 3.00 -7.04 25.51
C GLN A 277 4.22 -7.35 24.65
N GLU A 278 4.71 -8.59 24.69
CA GLU A 278 5.83 -9.03 23.85
C GLU A 278 5.48 -8.98 22.37
N ARG A 279 4.28 -9.47 22.00
CA ARG A 279 3.79 -9.38 20.62
C ARG A 279 3.62 -7.94 20.16
N GLN A 280 3.04 -7.06 20.98
CA GLN A 280 2.95 -5.64 20.68
C GLN A 280 4.33 -5.00 20.51
N THR A 281 5.28 -5.31 21.40
CA THR A 281 6.66 -4.85 21.29
C THR A 281 7.32 -5.33 19.99
N TRP A 282 7.10 -6.58 19.62
CA TRP A 282 7.63 -7.16 18.40
C TRP A 282 7.07 -6.46 17.14
N LEU A 283 5.75 -6.25 17.09
CA LEU A 283 5.10 -5.52 15.98
C LEU A 283 5.56 -4.07 15.89
N THR A 284 5.72 -3.37 17.02
CA THR A 284 6.30 -2.03 17.07
C THR A 284 7.71 -2.04 16.47
N LYS A 285 8.57 -2.99 16.88
CA LYS A 285 9.93 -3.08 16.34
C LYS A 285 9.95 -3.42 14.85
N LEU A 286 9.01 -4.22 14.35
CA LEU A 286 8.85 -4.45 12.91
C LEU A 286 8.45 -3.19 12.16
N ALA A 287 7.45 -2.46 12.65
CA ALA A 287 7.07 -1.18 12.04
C ALA A 287 8.23 -0.17 12.05
N MET A 288 8.99 -0.11 13.14
CA MET A 288 10.20 0.72 13.24
C MET A 288 11.27 0.33 12.23
N HIS A 289 11.47 -0.97 12.01
CA HIS A 289 12.40 -1.49 11.00
C HIS A 289 11.95 -1.10 9.58
N VAL A 290 10.68 -1.29 9.25
CA VAL A 290 10.10 -0.87 7.96
C VAL A 290 10.29 0.63 7.72
N LEU A 291 10.02 1.46 8.74
CA LEU A 291 10.25 2.90 8.66
C LEU A 291 11.74 3.25 8.60
N GLY A 292 12.62 2.43 9.20
CA GLY A 292 14.06 2.53 9.07
C GLY A 292 14.51 2.37 7.61
N ILE A 293 13.98 1.37 6.89
CA ILE A 293 14.22 1.19 5.46
C ILE A 293 13.77 2.43 4.67
N LEU A 294 12.58 2.97 4.98
CA LEU A 294 12.10 4.18 4.32
C LEU A 294 12.98 5.42 4.60
N ARG A 295 13.66 5.50 5.76
CA ARG A 295 14.58 6.60 6.08
C ARG A 295 15.85 6.56 5.24
N GLU A 296 16.30 5.38 4.83
CA GLU A 296 17.48 5.23 3.95
C GLU A 296 17.23 5.76 2.53
N ILE A 297 15.96 5.83 2.11
CA ILE A 297 15.58 6.40 0.82
C ILE A 297 15.60 7.93 0.92
N PRO A 298 16.37 8.65 0.08
CA PRO A 298 16.34 10.10 0.03
C PRO A 298 14.94 10.64 -0.30
N PHE A 299 14.61 11.82 0.24
CA PHE A 299 13.32 12.46 0.02
C PHE A 299 13.06 12.77 -1.47
N GLU A 300 14.11 13.10 -2.19
CA GLU A 300 14.10 13.45 -3.61
C GLU A 300 13.76 12.25 -4.50
N SER A 301 13.79 11.03 -3.95
CA SER A 301 13.51 9.84 -4.72
C SER A 301 12.06 9.78 -5.18
N ARG A 302 11.86 9.33 -6.43
CA ARG A 302 10.53 9.21 -7.01
C ARG A 302 9.74 8.02 -6.47
N THR A 303 10.37 7.11 -5.71
CA THR A 303 9.66 6.07 -4.95
C THR A 303 8.71 6.62 -3.89
N ARG A 304 8.76 7.93 -3.60
CA ARG A 304 7.83 8.61 -2.71
C ARG A 304 6.34 8.35 -2.96
N SER A 305 5.92 8.05 -4.19
CA SER A 305 4.52 7.71 -4.47
C SER A 305 4.11 6.38 -3.85
N ALA A 306 5.05 5.44 -3.68
CA ALA A 306 4.82 4.12 -3.08
C ALA A 306 4.85 4.11 -1.54
N GLN A 307 5.49 5.11 -0.90
CA GLN A 307 5.71 5.13 0.54
C GLN A 307 4.44 5.36 1.41
N PRO A 308 3.39 6.10 0.99
CA PRO A 308 2.23 6.39 1.84
C PRO A 308 1.50 5.15 2.34
N PHE A 309 1.30 4.13 1.49
CA PHE A 309 0.71 2.85 1.91
C PHE A 309 1.50 2.22 3.06
N ILE A 310 2.83 2.17 2.95
CA ILE A 310 3.71 1.61 3.99
C ILE A 310 3.58 2.39 5.30
N MET A 311 3.57 3.72 5.23
CA MET A 311 3.44 4.58 6.42
C MET A 311 2.11 4.38 7.14
N VAL A 312 1.01 4.29 6.39
CA VAL A 312 -0.32 3.99 6.94
C VAL A 312 -0.33 2.60 7.57
N ALA A 313 0.20 1.59 6.87
CA ALA A 313 0.26 0.21 7.34
C ALA A 313 1.05 0.05 8.65
N CYS A 314 2.13 0.84 8.83
CA CYS A 314 2.92 0.88 10.05
C CYS A 314 2.28 1.68 11.19
N SER A 315 1.36 2.61 10.90
CA SER A 315 0.83 3.57 11.88
C SER A 315 0.17 2.93 13.09
N SER A 316 -0.47 1.76 12.89
CA SER A 316 -1.19 1.00 13.94
C SER A 316 -0.28 0.42 15.02
N GLU A 317 1.00 0.27 14.72
CA GLU A 317 1.98 -0.34 15.63
C GLU A 317 2.88 0.69 16.30
N LEU A 318 2.77 1.98 15.95
CA LEU A 318 3.54 3.05 16.59
C LEU A 318 2.88 3.49 17.90
N ARG A 319 2.83 2.60 18.89
CA ARG A 319 2.17 2.83 20.19
C ARG A 319 3.08 3.56 21.18
N ARG A 320 2.53 4.55 21.87
CA ARG A 320 3.15 5.14 23.06
C ARG A 320 2.59 4.39 24.26
N ASP A 321 3.44 3.91 25.15
CA ASP A 321 2.96 3.27 26.37
C ASP A 321 2.45 4.35 27.35
N PRO A 322 1.15 4.36 27.72
CA PRO A 322 0.61 5.33 28.65
C PRO A 322 1.18 5.20 30.07
N HIS A 323 1.66 4.02 30.46
CA HIS A 323 2.17 3.75 31.81
C HIS A 323 3.51 4.43 32.09
N HIS A 324 4.29 4.76 31.05
CA HIS A 324 5.58 5.46 31.19
C HIS A 324 5.46 6.98 31.30
N LEU A 325 4.26 7.54 31.14
CA LEU A 325 3.97 8.97 31.37
C LEU A 325 3.29 9.23 32.71
N ARG A 326 3.03 8.19 33.52
CA ARG A 326 2.45 8.36 34.85
C ARG A 326 3.56 8.69 35.85
N ALA A 327 3.49 9.90 36.43
CA ALA A 327 4.24 10.24 37.62
C ALA A 327 4.08 9.11 38.66
N SER A 328 5.18 8.66 39.23
CA SER A 328 5.18 7.65 40.28
C SER A 328 4.40 8.18 41.48
N ASN A 329 3.13 7.82 41.60
CA ASN A 329 2.28 8.21 42.73
C ASN A 329 2.60 7.44 44.03
N ASN A 330 3.76 6.78 44.10
CA ASN A 330 4.15 5.89 45.20
C ASN A 330 5.32 6.40 46.06
N MET A 331 5.48 7.71 46.24
CA MET A 331 6.29 8.23 47.36
C MET A 331 5.55 9.33 48.12
N ARG A 332 4.87 8.91 49.19
CA ARG A 332 4.64 9.77 50.35
C ARG A 332 6.02 10.05 50.98
N GLY A 333 6.53 11.26 50.78
CA GLY A 333 7.57 11.84 51.62
C GLY A 333 8.91 12.10 50.93
N LEU A 334 9.19 13.39 50.79
CA LEU A 334 10.51 14.06 50.73
C LEU A 334 11.24 14.05 49.36
N ASP A 335 11.48 15.27 48.88
CA ASP A 335 12.27 15.74 47.72
C ASP A 335 11.85 15.28 46.31
N VAL A 336 10.85 16.01 45.77
CA VAL A 336 10.37 15.90 44.40
C VAL A 336 11.29 16.67 43.45
N GLN A 337 12.28 15.97 42.91
CA GLN A 337 12.72 16.24 41.55
C GLN A 337 11.93 15.28 40.66
N ASP A 338 10.76 15.75 40.21
CA ASP A 338 9.81 15.05 39.34
C ASP A 338 10.50 14.72 38.00
N SER A 339 11.32 13.68 38.00
CA SER A 339 11.96 13.18 36.79
C SER A 339 10.92 12.32 36.08
N LEU A 340 10.27 12.89 35.07
CA LEU A 340 9.51 12.13 34.08
C LEU A 340 10.48 11.13 33.45
N VAL A 341 10.44 9.87 33.89
CA VAL A 341 11.24 8.80 33.31
C VAL A 341 10.63 8.45 31.95
N VAL A 342 11.04 9.18 30.92
CA VAL A 342 10.66 8.86 29.54
C VAL A 342 11.43 7.63 29.11
N ASP A 343 10.71 6.53 28.94
CA ASP A 343 11.27 5.29 28.41
C ASP A 343 11.90 5.50 27.01
N PRO A 344 13.12 5.00 26.76
CA PRO A 344 13.78 5.11 25.45
C PRO A 344 12.93 4.59 24.27
N ALA A 345 12.12 3.54 24.45
CA ALA A 345 11.28 3.03 23.37
C ALA A 345 10.18 4.03 22.99
N SER A 346 9.63 4.74 23.99
CA SER A 346 8.67 5.83 23.77
C SER A 346 9.27 7.01 22.98
N ILE A 347 10.56 7.32 23.19
CA ILE A 347 11.29 8.34 22.40
C ILE A 347 11.42 7.88 20.94
N GLU A 348 11.79 6.63 20.72
CA GLU A 348 11.94 6.08 19.37
C GLU A 348 10.61 6.06 18.60
N VAL A 349 9.50 5.69 19.25
CA VAL A 349 8.16 5.77 18.65
C VAL A 349 7.81 7.23 18.31
N ALA A 350 8.09 8.19 19.20
CA ALA A 350 7.84 9.60 18.92
C ALA A 350 8.66 10.10 17.71
N ARG A 351 9.93 9.69 17.59
CA ARG A 351 10.78 9.99 16.42
C ARG A 351 10.22 9.37 15.14
N ALA A 352 9.71 8.15 15.20
CA ALA A 352 9.10 7.50 14.05
C ALA A 352 7.81 8.16 13.59
N ARG A 353 6.92 8.52 14.52
CA ARG A 353 5.71 9.31 14.20
C ARG A 353 6.10 10.65 13.56
N LYS A 354 7.10 11.35 14.11
CA LYS A 354 7.62 12.59 13.52
C LYS A 354 8.15 12.37 12.10
N PHE A 355 8.90 11.31 11.86
CA PHE A 355 9.37 10.95 10.52
C PHE A 355 8.21 10.77 9.53
N VAL A 356 7.19 10.00 9.90
CA VAL A 356 5.99 9.77 9.06
C VAL A 356 5.30 11.09 8.72
N LEU A 357 5.03 11.93 9.73
CA LEU A 357 4.38 13.24 9.51
C LEU A 357 5.21 14.16 8.63
N SER A 358 6.51 14.30 8.91
CA SER A 358 7.40 15.15 8.11
C SER A 358 7.49 14.68 6.66
N ARG A 359 7.51 13.36 6.43
CA ARG A 359 7.58 12.78 5.09
C ARG A 359 6.29 13.03 4.29
N LEU A 360 5.12 12.81 4.89
CA LEU A 360 3.81 13.06 4.26
C LEU A 360 3.55 14.55 4.02
N ALA A 361 3.92 15.42 4.96
CA ALA A 361 3.83 16.86 4.80
C ALA A 361 4.66 17.32 3.60
N ALA A 362 5.89 16.83 3.48
CA ALA A 362 6.76 17.15 2.37
C ALA A 362 6.20 16.66 1.00
N TYR A 363 5.51 15.52 0.96
CA TYR A 363 4.81 15.08 -0.26
C TYR A 363 3.62 15.96 -0.61
N THR A 364 2.88 16.42 0.41
CA THR A 364 1.77 17.36 0.23
C THR A 364 2.26 18.70 -0.34
N HIS A 365 3.49 19.12 -0.03
CA HIS A 365 4.07 20.32 -0.64
C HIS A 365 4.48 20.14 -2.10
N ILE A 366 4.87 18.93 -2.52
CA ILE A 366 5.27 18.65 -3.91
C ILE A 366 4.06 18.46 -4.81
N LEU A 367 3.05 17.75 -4.33
CA LEU A 367 1.81 17.49 -5.04
C LEU A 367 0.67 17.74 -4.05
N PRO A 368 0.17 18.99 -3.95
CA PRO A 368 -0.87 19.35 -3.01
C PRO A 368 -2.17 18.71 -3.49
N LEU A 369 -2.41 17.49 -3.05
CA LEU A 369 -3.62 16.75 -3.40
C LEU A 369 -4.44 16.54 -2.14
N ARG A 370 -5.76 16.64 -2.30
CA ARG A 370 -6.71 16.39 -1.21
C ARG A 370 -6.54 14.99 -0.62
N LYS A 371 -6.20 13.99 -1.45
CA LYS A 371 -5.91 12.63 -0.97
C LYS A 371 -4.78 12.57 0.05
N SER A 372 -3.73 13.40 -0.09
CA SER A 372 -2.60 13.43 0.84
C SER A 372 -3.04 13.91 2.23
N ARG A 373 -3.98 14.87 2.29
CA ARG A 373 -4.58 15.32 3.55
C ARG A 373 -5.40 14.22 4.22
N VAL A 374 -6.18 13.46 3.46
CA VAL A 374 -6.95 12.30 3.98
C VAL A 374 -6.03 11.20 4.53
N ILE A 375 -4.88 10.95 3.88
CA ILE A 375 -3.88 10.01 4.39
C ILE A 375 -3.31 10.47 5.75
N SER A 376 -2.96 11.76 5.87
CA SER A 376 -2.51 12.33 7.14
C SER A 376 -3.59 12.25 8.22
N GLU A 377 -4.83 12.62 7.87
CA GLU A 377 -5.97 12.54 8.78
C GLU A 377 -6.20 11.11 9.29
N LEU A 378 -6.11 10.10 8.40
CA LEU A 378 -6.21 8.71 8.80
C LEU A 378 -5.17 8.33 9.86
N ILE A 379 -3.91 8.71 9.65
CA ILE A 379 -2.83 8.42 10.60
C ILE A 379 -3.04 9.15 11.93
N ASP A 380 -3.47 10.41 11.89
CA ASP A 380 -3.79 11.18 13.09
C ASP A 380 -4.93 10.53 13.89
N GLN A 381 -5.96 10.01 13.20
CA GLN A 381 -7.07 9.29 13.85
C GLN A 381 -6.63 7.95 14.44
N VAL A 382 -5.73 7.22 13.78
CA VAL A 382 -5.12 5.99 14.33
C VAL A 382 -4.35 6.32 15.60
N TRP A 383 -3.49 7.33 15.59
CA TRP A 383 -2.70 7.70 16.76
C TRP A 383 -3.53 8.30 17.89
N ALA A 384 -4.58 9.06 17.58
CA ALA A 384 -5.50 9.58 18.58
C ALA A 384 -6.24 8.44 19.31
N ALA A 385 -6.66 7.39 18.60
CA ALA A 385 -7.27 6.22 19.20
C ALA A 385 -6.26 5.44 20.07
N LEU A 386 -5.03 5.23 19.56
CA LEU A 386 -3.97 4.57 20.32
C LEU A 386 -3.61 5.32 21.61
N ASP A 387 -3.42 6.64 21.52
CA ASP A 387 -3.05 7.49 22.65
C ASP A 387 -4.23 7.66 23.63
N GLY A 388 -5.46 7.44 23.18
CA GLY A 388 -6.67 7.35 24.01
C GLY A 388 -6.78 6.07 24.83
N GLY A 389 -5.87 5.10 24.66
CA GLY A 389 -5.82 3.85 25.41
C GLY A 389 -6.49 2.66 24.70
N ASP A 390 -6.84 2.81 23.42
CA ASP A 390 -7.54 1.78 22.67
C ASP A 390 -6.54 0.68 22.21
N ASN A 391 -6.77 -0.54 22.68
CA ASN A 391 -5.78 -1.62 22.52
C ASN A 391 -5.81 -2.28 21.14
N ASP A 392 -6.94 -2.24 20.43
CA ASP A 392 -7.08 -2.87 19.11
C ASP A 392 -7.34 -1.88 17.97
N VAL A 393 -6.50 -0.85 17.87
CA VAL A 393 -6.56 0.07 16.73
C VAL A 393 -5.83 -0.53 15.53
N TYR A 394 -6.54 -0.64 14.41
CA TYR A 394 -5.98 -1.02 13.13
C TYR A 394 -6.44 -0.03 12.06
N TRP A 395 -5.50 0.45 11.25
CA TRP A 395 -5.71 1.55 10.31
C TRP A 395 -6.85 1.28 9.33
N LEU A 396 -7.04 0.01 8.94
CA LEU A 396 -8.09 -0.40 8.03
C LEU A 396 -9.49 -0.13 8.59
N ASP A 397 -9.68 -0.45 9.86
CA ASP A 397 -10.97 -0.30 10.52
C ASP A 397 -11.26 1.19 10.75
N VAL A 398 -10.23 1.97 11.10
CA VAL A 398 -10.33 3.42 11.23
C VAL A 398 -10.69 4.06 9.87
N ALA A 399 -10.03 3.63 8.79
CA ALA A 399 -10.32 4.11 7.44
C ALA A 399 -11.76 3.81 7.03
N TYR A 400 -12.26 2.61 7.35
CA TYR A 400 -13.65 2.23 7.07
C TYR A 400 -14.65 3.00 7.94
N ALA A 401 -14.47 3.00 9.26
CA ALA A 401 -15.40 3.61 10.22
C ALA A 401 -15.52 5.13 10.05
N LYS A 402 -14.43 5.81 9.66
CA LYS A 402 -14.39 7.27 9.48
C LYS A 402 -14.50 7.70 8.01
N ASN A 403 -14.70 6.78 7.07
CA ASN A 403 -14.76 7.06 5.63
C ASN A 403 -13.50 7.80 5.10
N LEU A 404 -12.32 7.39 5.59
CA LEU A 404 -11.01 7.94 5.23
C LEU A 404 -10.25 7.06 4.22
N GLY A 405 -10.93 6.09 3.60
CA GLY A 405 -10.35 5.29 2.52
C GLY A 405 -10.05 6.14 1.28
N THR A 406 -8.79 6.15 0.85
CA THR A 406 -8.30 6.85 -0.36
C THR A 406 -7.16 6.06 -0.99
N MET A 407 -6.88 6.30 -2.27
CA MET A 407 -5.74 5.68 -2.96
C MET A 407 -4.41 6.13 -2.34
N MET A 408 -3.61 5.18 -1.85
CA MET A 408 -2.33 5.41 -1.15
C MET A 408 -1.11 5.13 -2.04
N GLY A 409 -1.17 5.60 -3.30
CA GLY A 409 -0.13 5.39 -4.31
C GLY A 409 -0.08 6.41 -5.42
#